data_AF-A0A964ZQY8-F1
#
_entry.id   AF-A0A964ZQY8-F1
#
_cell.length_a   1.000
_cell.length_b   1.000
_cell.length_c   1.000
_cell.angle_alpha   90.00
_cell.angle_beta   90.00
_cell.angle_gamma   90.00
#
_symmetry.space_group_name_H-M   'P 1'
#
loop_
_entity.id
_entity.type
_entity.pdbx_description
1 polymer ?
#
loop_
_entity_poly.entity_id
_entity_poly.type
_entity_poly.pdbx_seq_one_letter_code
_entity_poly.pdbx_strand_id
1 'polypeptide(L)' 'MTLKVALAGSTGSIGTQTLDVVAASRGRFEVVALAAAANEAVLRKQIAEHRPRTVAVVDD' A
#
# COMPACT_ATOMS: atom_id res chain seq x y z
N MET A 1 17.56 9.40 -2.94
CA MET A 1 16.74 9.79 -1.78
C MET A 1 15.32 9.28 -2.03
N THR A 2 14.72 8.61 -1.07
CA THR A 2 13.44 7.91 -1.24
C THR A 2 12.35 8.60 -0.42
N LEU A 3 11.20 8.88 -1.02
CA LEU A 3 10.07 9.48 -0.33
C LEU A 3 9.24 8.37 0.34
N LYS A 4 9.01 8.52 1.65
CA LYS A 4 8.20 7.58 2.43
C LYS A 4 6.73 7.92 2.29
N VAL A 5 5.92 6.92 1.96
CA VAL A 5 4.48 7.09 1.70
C VAL A 5 3.67 6.13 2.58
N ALA A 6 2.64 6.65 3.22
CA ALA A 6 1.60 5.88 3.89
C ALA A 6 0.31 5.96 3.05
N LEU A 7 -0.38 4.85 2.87
CA LEU A 7 -1.55 4.77 1.99
C LEU A 7 -2.76 4.23 2.74
N ALA A 8 -3.78 5.08 2.94
CA ALA A 8 -5.07 4.70 3.49
C ALA A 8 -6.06 4.35 2.38
N GLY A 9 -6.78 3.24 2.52
CA GLY A 9 -7.65 2.71 1.48
C GLY A 9 -6.87 2.05 0.33
N SER A 10 -5.79 1.33 0.65
CA SER A 10 -4.86 0.78 -0.35
C SER A 10 -5.51 -0.23 -1.30
N THR A 11 -6.59 -0.89 -0.87
CA THR A 11 -7.34 -1.87 -1.67
C THR A 11 -8.45 -1.26 -2.54
N GLY A 12 -8.70 0.04 -2.42
CA GLY A 12 -9.61 0.78 -3.29
C GLY A 12 -8.95 1.21 -4.59
N SER A 13 -9.74 1.72 -5.53
CA SER A 13 -9.27 2.10 -6.88
C SER A 13 -8.10 3.10 -6.87
N ILE A 14 -8.16 4.14 -6.03
CA ILE A 14 -7.06 5.10 -5.88
C ILE A 14 -5.84 4.43 -5.26
N GLY A 15 -6.05 3.56 -4.27
CA GLY A 15 -4.98 2.86 -3.57
C GLY A 15 -4.19 1.94 -4.51
N THR A 16 -4.88 1.10 -5.29
CA THR A 16 -4.25 0.18 -6.24
C THR A 16 -3.48 0.93 -7.32
N GLN A 17 -4.10 1.97 -7.91
CA GLN A 17 -3.44 2.80 -8.93
C GLN A 17 -2.23 3.56 -8.36
N THR A 18 -2.29 4.00 -7.11
CA THR A 18 -1.15 4.64 -6.44
C THR A 18 0.02 3.66 -6.32
N LEU A 19 -0.24 2.40 -5.98
CA LEU A 19 0.81 1.37 -5.89
C LEU A 19 1.40 1.03 -7.26
N ASP A 20 0.62 1.08 -8.34
CA ASP A 20 1.14 0.93 -9.71
C ASP A 20 2.16 2.04 -10.04
N VAL A 21 1.85 3.29 -9.67
CA VAL A 21 2.78 4.42 -9.83
C VAL A 21 4.03 4.25 -8.96
N VAL A 22 3.87 3.75 -7.73
CA VAL A 22 5.00 3.46 -6.83
C VAL A 22 5.92 2.41 -7.44
N ALA A 23 5.38 1.32 -7.97
CA ALA A 23 6.14 0.27 -8.63
C ALA A 23 6.89 0.80 -9.88
N ALA A 24 6.24 1.66 -10.68
CA ALA A 24 6.84 2.29 -11.85
C ALA A 24 7.87 3.39 -11.51
N SER A 25 7.96 3.82 -10.25
CA SER A 25 8.72 5.01 -9.86
C SER A 25 10.25 4.86 -9.85
N ARG A 26 10.78 3.68 -10.20
CA ARG A 26 12.22 3.31 -10.10
C ARG A 26 12.79 3.49 -8.69
N GLY A 27 12.01 3.09 -7.68
CA GLY A 27 12.42 3.15 -6.27
C GLY A 27 12.49 4.57 -5.70
N ARG A 28 11.77 5.53 -6.27
CA ARG A 28 11.64 6.89 -5.69
C ARG A 28 10.74 6.91 -4.46
N PHE A 29 9.84 5.94 -4.33
CA PHE A 29 8.92 5.83 -3.19
C PHE A 29 9.16 4.54 -2.41
N GLU A 30 8.98 4.64 -1.09
CA GLU A 30 8.97 3.52 -0.16
C GLU A 30 7.60 3.50 0.54
N VAL A 31 6.85 2.41 0.38
CA VAL A 31 5.58 2.24 1.08
C VAL A 31 5.87 1.79 2.50
N VAL A 32 5.59 2.67 3.46
CA VAL A 32 5.91 2.40 4.87
C VAL A 32 4.69 1.94 5.66
N ALA A 33 3.49 2.25 5.18
CA ALA A 33 2.24 1.84 5.80
C ALA A 33 1.13 1.64 4.77
N LEU A 34 0.31 0.61 5.00
CA LEU A 34 -0.92 0.33 4.24
C LEU A 34 -2.11 0.26 5.21
N ALA A 35 -3.26 0.83 4.82
CA ALA A 35 -4.51 0.62 5.53
C ALA A 35 -5.63 0.23 4.58
N ALA A 36 -6.51 -0.69 4.99
CA ALA A 36 -7.66 -1.11 4.21
C ALA A 36 -8.84 -1.49 5.11
N ALA A 37 -10.06 -1.27 4.60
CA ALA A 37 -11.30 -1.67 5.26
C ALA A 37 -11.91 -2.96 4.69
N ALA A 38 -11.54 -3.33 3.46
CA ALA A 38 -12.07 -4.51 2.78
C ALA A 38 -11.03 -5.08 1.81
N ASN A 39 -11.35 -6.23 1.21
CA ASN A 39 -10.53 -6.94 0.21
C ASN A 39 -9.20 -7.47 0.78
N GLU A 40 -9.29 -8.31 1.81
CA GLU A 40 -8.14 -8.91 2.50
C GLU A 40 -7.14 -9.59 1.55
N ALA A 41 -7.63 -10.30 0.51
CA ALA A 41 -6.77 -10.94 -0.48
C ALA A 41 -5.87 -9.93 -1.23
N VAL A 42 -6.42 -8.76 -1.57
CA VAL A 42 -5.67 -7.68 -2.22
C VAL A 42 -4.67 -7.09 -1.24
N LEU A 43 -5.08 -6.83 0.00
CA LEU A 43 -4.18 -6.31 1.03
C LEU A 43 -3.00 -7.25 1.28
N ARG A 44 -3.24 -8.57 1.39
CA ARG A 44 -2.19 -9.58 1.56
C ARG A 44 -1.17 -9.56 0.42
N LYS A 45 -1.63 -9.43 -0.83
CA LYS A 45 -0.73 -9.27 -1.99
C LYS A 45 0.13 -8.00 -1.84
N GLN A 46 -0.48 -6.88 -1.50
CA GLN A 46 0.22 -5.60 -1.32
C GLN A 46 1.27 -5.67 -0.20
N ILE A 47 0.97 -6.35 0.91
CA ILE A 47 1.92 -6.56 2.01
C ILE A 47 3.11 -7.40 1.55
N ALA A 48 2.89 -8.48 0.80
CA ALA A 48 3.95 -9.35 0.31
C ALA A 48 4.90 -8.62 -0.65
N GLU A 49 4.33 -7.76 -1.51
CA GLU A 49 5.07 -7.01 -2.53
C GLU A 49 5.84 -5.82 -1.94
N HIS A 50 5.20 -5.03 -1.09
CA HIS A 50 5.78 -3.77 -0.59
C HIS A 50 6.44 -3.87 0.78
N ARG A 51 6.15 -4.92 1.55
CA ARG A 51 6.68 -5.16 2.90
C ARG A 51 6.64 -3.91 3.80
N PRO A 52 5.46 -3.28 3.95
CA PRO A 52 5.33 -2.09 4.79
C PRO A 52 5.67 -2.40 6.24
N ARG A 53 6.10 -1.38 6.99
CA ARG A 53 6.43 -1.50 8.41
C ARG A 53 5.19 -1.57 9.30
N THR A 54 4.05 -1.06 8.80
CA THR A 54 2.80 -1.02 9.54
C THR A 54 1.63 -1.32 8.61
N VAL A 55 0.67 -2.09 9.11
CA VAL A 55 -0.59 -2.37 8.42
C VAL A 55 -1.72 -2.10 9.38
N ALA A 56 -2.73 -1.36 8.93
CA ALA A 56 -3.97 -1.15 9.67
C ALA A 56 -5.13 -1.79 8.92
N VAL A 57 -5.92 -2.60 9.62
CA VAL A 57 -7.16 -3.17 9.09
C VAL A 57 -8.29 -2.59 9.91
N VAL A 58 -9.31 -2.07 9.23
CA VAL A 58 -10.55 -1.67 9.92
C VAL A 58 -11.33 -2.96 10.20
N ASP A 59 -11.70 -3.13 11.46
CA ASP A 59 -12.57 -4.21 11.95
C ASP A 59 -13.83 -3.54 12.49
N ASP A 60 -15.00 -4.13 12.24
CA ASP A 60 -16.31 -3.63 12.68
C ASP A 60 -16.62 -4.07 14.13
#